data_AF-A0A2Z3UWR7-F1
#
_entry.id   AF-A0A2Z3UWR7-F1
#
_cell.length_a   1.000
_cell.length_b   1.000
_cell.length_c   1.000
_cell.angle_alpha   90.00
_cell.angle_beta   90.00
_cell.angle_gamma   90.00
#
_symmetry.space_group_name_H-M   'P 1'
#
loop_
_entity.id
_entity.type
_entity.pdbx_description
1 polymer ?
#
loop_
_entity_poly.entity_id
_entity_poly.type
_entity_poly.pdbx_seq_one_letter_code
_entity_poly.pdbx_strand_id
1 'polypeptide(L)' 'MHEHLRRDLMLALNRAGRRGEALAVYRQGRQVPAEELGIEPGPDLRQAHEAILRPAG' A
#
# COMPACT_ATOMS: atom_id res chain seq x y z
N MET A 1 5.82 4.79 -11.98
CA MET A 1 7.03 4.77 -11.10
C MET A 1 6.71 4.85 -9.61
N HIS A 2 5.83 5.75 -9.16
CA HIS A 2 5.56 5.97 -7.72
C HIS A 2 4.89 4.80 -7.00
N GLU A 3 4.21 3.92 -7.74
CA GLU A 3 3.41 2.84 -7.14
C GLU A 3 4.24 1.63 -6.73
N HIS A 4 5.24 1.26 -7.53
CA HIS A 4 6.21 0.22 -7.16
C HIS A 4 7.04 0.63 -5.94
N LEU A 5 7.44 1.90 -5.85
CA LEU A 5 8.13 2.42 -4.66
C LEU A 5 7.25 2.34 -3.40
N ARG A 6 5.97 2.73 -3.51
CA ARG A 6 4.99 2.61 -2.41
C ARG A 6 4.79 1.14 -2.01
N ARG A 7 4.68 0.23 -2.98
CA ARG A 7 4.59 -1.21 -2.74
C ARG A 7 5.79 -1.73 -1.95
N ASP A 8 7.01 -1.41 -2.39
CA ASP A 8 8.23 -1.91 -1.74
C ASP A 8 8.39 -1.34 -0.32
N LEU A 9 8.03 -0.07 -0.10
CA LEU A 9 7.97 0.55 1.22
C LEU A 9 6.94 -0.14 2.13
N MET A 10 5.73 -0.39 1.62
CA MET A 10 4.67 -1.09 2.36
C MET A 10 5.15 -2.47 2.84
N LEU A 11 5.79 -3.25 1.95
CA LEU A 11 6.31 -4.56 2.28
C LEU A 11 7.48 -4.49 3.28
N ALA A 12 8.36 -3.49 3.17
CA ALA A 12 9.46 -3.28 4.12
C ALA A 12 8.94 -2.93 5.52
N LEU A 13 7.97 -2.01 5.63
CA LEU A 13 7.34 -1.63 6.90
C LEU A 13 6.65 -2.82 7.56
N ASN A 14 5.95 -3.64 6.79
CA ASN A 14 5.31 -4.85 7.31
C ASN A 14 6.32 -5.85 7.87
N ARG A 15 7.42 -6.12 7.15
CA ARG A 15 8.49 -7.00 7.63
C ARG A 15 9.17 -6.48 8.91
N ALA A 16 9.20 -5.16 9.10
CA ALA A 16 9.70 -4.52 10.31
C ALA A 16 8.68 -4.50 11.48
N GLY A 17 7.53 -5.18 11.35
CA GLY A 17 6.46 -5.17 12.37
C GLY A 17 5.63 -3.88 12.41
N ARG A 18 5.91 -2.92 11.51
CA ARG A 18 5.25 -1.61 11.45
C ARG A 18 4.02 -1.65 10.53
N ARG A 19 3.13 -2.62 10.78
CA ARG A 19 1.94 -2.88 9.94
C ARG A 19 1.02 -1.67 9.80
N GLY A 20 0.82 -0.89 10.86
CA GLY A 20 -0.02 0.31 10.82
C GLY A 20 0.48 1.39 9.84
N GLU A 21 1.80 1.55 9.74
CA GLU A 21 2.44 2.49 8.83
C GLU A 21 2.42 1.98 7.39
N ALA A 22 2.59 0.67 7.19
CA ALA A 22 2.40 0.05 5.88
C ALA A 22 0.99 0.33 5.32
N LEU A 23 -0.04 0.24 6.17
CA LEU A 23 -1.42 0.56 5.78
C LEU A 23 -1.65 2.07 5.56
N ALA A 24 -0.89 2.94 6.24
CA ALA A 24 -0.97 4.38 6.03
C ALA A 24 -0.47 4.79 4.63
N VAL A 25 0.62 4.19 4.16
CA VAL A 25 1.16 4.40 2.79
C VAL A 25 0.12 4.03 1.73
N TYR A 26 -0.62 2.94 1.92
CA TYR A 26 -1.71 2.55 1.03
C TYR A 26 -2.83 3.59 1.00
N ARG A 27 -3.27 4.08 2.18
CA ARG A 27 -4.34 5.10 2.29
C ARG A 27 -3.95 6.40 1.61
N GLN A 28 -2.73 6.89 1.83
CA GLN A 28 -2.21 8.08 1.14
C GLN A 28 -2.21 7.87 -0.38
N GLY A 29 -1.79 6.69 -0.84
CA GLY A 29 -1.79 6.31 -2.24
C GLY A 29 -3.18 6.21 -2.88
N ARG A 30 -4.24 6.00 -2.08
CA ARG A 30 -5.65 5.97 -2.51
C ARG A 30 -6.28 7.36 -2.49
N GLN A 31 -5.86 8.25 -1.59
CA GLN A 31 -6.40 9.60 -1.48
C GLN A 31 -5.91 10.52 -2.61
N VAL A 32 -4.62 10.45 -2.97
CA VAL A 32 -4.03 11.31 -4.01
C VAL A 32 -4.71 11.19 -5.40
N PRO A 33 -5.07 9.99 -5.90
CA PRO A 33 -5.67 9.86 -7.24
C PRO A 33 -7.20 9.95 -7.24
N ALA A 34 -7.87 9.74 -6.10
CA ALA A 34 -9.33 9.77 -6.00
C ALA A 34 -9.89 11.20 -6.02
N GLU A 35 -9.16 12.17 -5.47
CA GLU A 35 -9.57 13.58 -5.45
C GLU A 35 -9.32 14.30 -6.79
N GLU A 36 -8.31 13.88 -7.56
CA GLU A 36 -7.96 14.55 -8.83
C GLU A 36 -8.47 13.84 -10.10
N LEU A 37 -8.60 12.50 -10.11
CA LEU A 37 -8.93 11.74 -11.34
C LEU A 37 -9.87 10.54 -11.13
N GLY A 38 -10.29 10.22 -9.90
CA GLY A 38 -11.13 9.05 -9.61
C GLY A 38 -10.47 7.70 -9.91
N ILE A 39 -9.13 7.65 -9.96
CA ILE A 39 -8.38 6.45 -10.34
C ILE A 39 -8.11 5.59 -9.09
N GLU A 40 -8.55 4.34 -9.12
CA GLU A 40 -8.21 3.38 -8.06
C GLU A 40 -6.72 2.97 -8.11
N PRO A 41 -6.09 2.65 -6.96
CA PRO A 41 -4.71 2.18 -6.93
C PRO A 41 -4.54 0.91 -7.76
N GLY A 42 -3.44 0.82 -8.51
CA GLY A 42 -3.17 -0.29 -9.42
C GLY A 42 -2.96 -1.65 -8.73
N PRO A 43 -2.94 -2.74 -9.51
CA PRO A 43 -3.00 -4.12 -9.01
C PRO A 43 -1.85 -4.46 -8.07
N ASP A 44 -0.64 -3.99 -8.34
CA ASP A 44 0.55 -4.19 -7.52
C ASP A 44 0.38 -3.67 -6.08
N LEU A 45 -0.21 -2.48 -5.95
CA LEU A 45 -0.41 -1.85 -4.64
C LEU A 45 -1.52 -2.55 -3.85
N ARG A 46 -2.58 -2.99 -4.55
CA ARG A 46 -3.66 -3.80 -3.94
C ARG A 46 -3.14 -5.16 -3.45
N GLN A 47 -2.31 -5.84 -4.25
CA GLN A 47 -1.73 -7.13 -3.86
C GLN A 47 -0.82 -7.00 -2.62
N ALA A 48 -0.02 -5.94 -2.52
CA ALA A 48 0.77 -5.69 -1.32
C ALA A 48 -0.12 -5.39 -0.10
N HIS A 49 -1.20 -4.64 -0.27
CA HIS A 49 -2.18 -4.40 0.80
C HIS A 49 -2.80 -5.71 1.30
N GLU A 50 -3.24 -6.59 0.39
CA GLU A 50 -3.76 -7.91 0.76
C GLU A 50 -2.73 -8.78 1.50
N ALA A 51 -1.47 -8.76 1.04
CA ALA A 51 -0.38 -9.49 1.70
C ALA A 51 -0.13 -9.00 3.13
N ILE A 52 -0.31 -7.69 3.38
CA ILE A 52 -0.20 -7.09 4.72
C ILE A 52 -1.40 -7.45 5.59
N LEU A 53 -2.60 -7.55 5.01
CA LEU A 53 -3.81 -7.87 5.76
C LEU A 53 -3.85 -9.33 6.23
N ARG A 54 -3.25 -10.25 5.47
CA ARG A 54 -3.16 -11.66 5.85
C ARG A 54 -2.31 -11.83 7.12
N PRO A 55 -2.80 -12.56 8.14
CA PRO A 55 -1.96 -12.96 9.26
C PRO A 55 -0.85 -13.87 8.73
N ALA A 56 0.39 -13.67 9.20
CA ALA A 56 1.40 -14.71 9.11
C ALA A 56 0.87 -15.87 9.97
N GLY A 57 0.52 -16.98 9.32
CA GLY A 57 0.04 -18.19 10.00
C GLY A 57 1.06 -18.71 11.00
#